data_AF-A0A7L5A5Z2-F1
#
_entry.id   AF-A0A7L5A5Z2-F1
#
_cell.length_a   1.000
_cell.length_b   1.000
_cell.length_c   1.000
_cell.angle_alpha   90.00
_cell.angle_beta   90.00
_cell.angle_gamma   90.00
#
_symmetry.space_group_name_H-M   'P 1'
#
loop_
_entity.id
_entity.type
_entity.pdbx_description
1 polymer ?
#
loop_
_entity_poly.entity_id
_entity_poly.type
_entity_poly.pdbx_seq_one_letter_code
_entity_poly.pdbx_strand_id
1 'polypeptide(L)'
;MRNFSIFLLAGVVALTACDSARKPSAGNFRKAIDQYLAKQGKTCTWVVTSFPVDVSESEQKLQSGAAPQMAVLEVAGLLRSSDTVAAVPGILGPSAPRRVKRYEPTEEGKKYLQQVPGALGQRAGFCYGDKTVYSIVKWMEPVTMGASSQTEVTYTYKIANLAPWAQRPDIQHEFGDVLAIVNGASKANEIARLQLTNRGWEVLNQ
;
A
#
# COMPACT_ATOMS: atom_id res chain seq x y z
N MET A 1 14.27 -53.72 -48.38
CA MET A 1 13.37 -52.64 -48.85
C MET A 1 12.96 -51.82 -47.63
N ARG A 2 13.16 -50.50 -47.71
CA ARG A 2 13.27 -49.56 -46.59
C ARG A 2 12.02 -48.70 -46.56
N ASN A 3 11.07 -48.99 -45.66
CA ASN A 3 9.86 -48.17 -45.50
C ASN A 3 9.98 -47.27 -44.27
N PHE A 4 10.42 -46.04 -44.51
CA PHE A 4 10.32 -44.92 -43.57
C PHE A 4 8.85 -44.47 -43.49
N SER A 5 8.20 -44.68 -42.34
CA SER A 5 6.93 -44.01 -42.05
C SER A 5 7.22 -42.67 -41.39
N ILE A 6 6.86 -41.59 -42.08
CA ILE A 6 7.06 -40.20 -41.66
C ILE A 6 6.02 -39.86 -40.59
N PHE A 7 6.47 -39.56 -39.38
CA PHE A 7 5.66 -38.92 -38.34
C PHE A 7 5.39 -37.46 -38.73
N LEU A 8 4.15 -37.16 -39.14
CA LEU A 8 3.66 -35.78 -39.28
C LEU A 8 3.26 -35.26 -37.90
N LEU A 9 4.19 -34.59 -37.23
CA LEU A 9 3.92 -33.81 -36.03
C LEU A 9 3.27 -32.49 -36.44
N ALA A 10 1.93 -32.40 -36.34
CA ALA A 10 1.21 -31.14 -36.51
C ALA A 10 1.45 -30.23 -35.30
N GLY A 11 2.50 -29.41 -35.37
CA GLY A 11 2.75 -28.33 -34.42
C GLY A 11 1.75 -27.20 -34.64
N VAL A 12 0.67 -27.15 -33.85
CA VAL A 12 -0.24 -26.00 -33.82
C VAL A 12 0.48 -24.83 -33.14
N VAL A 13 0.73 -23.79 -33.90
CA VAL A 13 1.33 -22.53 -33.45
C VAL A 13 0.30 -21.75 -32.62
N ALA A 14 0.44 -21.76 -31.29
CA ALA A 14 -0.33 -20.90 -30.39
C ALA A 14 0.32 -19.50 -30.29
N LEU A 15 0.11 -18.62 -31.28
CA LEU A 15 0.60 -17.22 -31.26
C LEU A 15 -0.49 -16.16 -31.06
N THR A 16 -1.75 -16.53 -30.85
CA THR A 16 -2.86 -15.55 -30.78
C THR A 16 -3.00 -14.85 -29.42
N ALA A 17 -2.29 -15.30 -28.38
CA ALA A 17 -2.41 -14.71 -27.04
C ALA A 17 -1.76 -13.31 -26.93
N CYS A 18 -0.68 -13.03 -27.67
CA CYS A 18 0.03 -11.74 -27.56
C CYS A 18 -0.77 -10.55 -28.11
N ASP A 19 -1.55 -10.74 -29.18
CA ASP A 19 -2.34 -9.64 -29.76
C ASP A 19 -3.53 -9.26 -28.88
N SER A 20 -4.15 -10.24 -28.21
CA SER A 20 -5.27 -10.01 -27.30
C SER A 20 -4.91 -9.16 -26.08
N ALA A 21 -3.68 -9.26 -25.56
CA ALA A 21 -3.23 -8.52 -24.37
C ALA A 21 -3.04 -7.02 -24.63
N ARG A 22 -2.93 -6.62 -25.90
CA ARG A 22 -2.72 -5.24 -26.34
C ARG A 22 -4.01 -4.49 -26.63
N LYS A 23 -5.12 -5.21 -26.83
CA LYS A 23 -6.44 -4.58 -27.06
C LYS A 23 -6.89 -3.79 -25.83
N PRO A 24 -7.48 -2.60 -25.98
CA PRO A 24 -8.09 -1.89 -24.87
C PRO A 24 -9.32 -2.68 -24.38
N SER A 25 -9.28 -3.13 -23.13
CA SER A 25 -10.40 -3.86 -22.52
C SER A 25 -10.31 -3.80 -21.00
N ALA A 26 -11.46 -3.89 -20.33
CA ALA A 26 -11.52 -3.95 -18.87
C ALA A 26 -10.64 -5.08 -18.30
N GLY A 27 -10.59 -6.24 -18.96
CA GLY A 27 -9.76 -7.37 -18.51
C GLY A 27 -8.26 -7.07 -18.57
N ASN A 28 -7.78 -6.45 -19.66
CA ASN A 28 -6.38 -6.11 -19.80
C ASN A 28 -5.96 -4.97 -18.86
N PHE A 29 -6.81 -3.95 -18.71
CA PHE A 29 -6.54 -2.85 -17.78
C PHE A 29 -6.55 -3.31 -16.33
N ARG A 30 -7.51 -4.15 -15.94
CA ARG A 30 -7.53 -4.77 -14.62
C ARG A 30 -6.24 -5.52 -14.35
N LYS A 31 -5.80 -6.37 -15.29
CA LYS A 31 -4.56 -7.13 -15.15
C LYS A 31 -3.34 -6.20 -14.96
N ALA A 32 -3.24 -5.14 -15.75
CA ALA A 32 -2.16 -4.17 -15.65
C ALA A 32 -2.15 -3.45 -14.29
N ILE A 33 -3.33 -2.99 -13.83
CA ILE A 33 -3.47 -2.30 -12.56
C ILE A 33 -3.25 -3.26 -11.38
N ASP A 34 -3.77 -4.49 -11.42
CA ASP A 34 -3.52 -5.50 -10.37
C ASP A 34 -2.02 -5.86 -10.29
N GLN A 35 -1.31 -5.95 -11.42
CA GLN A 35 0.14 -6.16 -11.43
C GLN A 35 0.91 -4.98 -10.81
N TYR A 36 0.44 -3.76 -11.04
CA TYR A 36 0.99 -2.56 -10.40
C TYR A 36 0.72 -2.56 -8.89
N LEU A 37 -0.52 -2.80 -8.49
CA LEU A 37 -0.95 -2.85 -7.08
C LEU A 37 -0.32 -4.01 -6.31
N ALA A 38 0.00 -5.13 -6.94
CA ALA A 38 0.77 -6.20 -6.31
C ALA A 38 2.16 -5.73 -5.85
N LYS A 39 2.73 -4.69 -6.47
CA LYS A 39 4.04 -4.13 -6.14
C LYS A 39 3.95 -2.92 -5.21
N GLN A 40 2.94 -2.07 -5.40
CA GLN A 40 2.84 -0.75 -4.76
C GLN A 40 1.53 -0.49 -4.01
N GLY A 41 0.61 -1.47 -3.99
CA GLY A 41 -0.74 -1.33 -3.45
C GLY A 41 -0.86 -1.53 -1.94
N LYS A 42 0.27 -1.65 -1.21
CA LYS A 42 0.23 -1.77 0.26
C LYS A 42 -0.34 -0.51 0.88
N THR A 43 -1.40 -0.66 1.67
CA THR A 43 -2.02 0.43 2.43
C THR A 43 -1.43 0.45 3.83
N CYS A 44 -0.73 1.53 4.16
CA CYS A 44 -0.06 1.70 5.46
C CYS A 44 -0.36 3.09 6.02
N THR A 45 -0.53 3.15 7.33
CA THR A 45 -0.58 4.41 8.08
C THR A 45 0.82 4.70 8.64
N TRP A 46 1.40 5.84 8.27
CA TRP A 46 2.76 6.22 8.65
C TRP A 46 2.68 7.09 9.90
N VAL A 47 3.36 6.67 10.95
CA VAL A 47 3.11 7.20 12.30
C VAL A 47 4.29 8.03 12.80
N VAL A 48 5.51 7.50 12.66
CA VAL A 48 6.73 8.10 13.22
C VAL A 48 7.93 7.89 12.30
N THR A 49 9.08 8.45 12.64
CA THR A 49 10.33 8.21 11.90
C THR A 49 10.88 6.80 12.17
N SER A 50 10.89 6.38 13.44
CA SER A 50 11.29 5.05 13.88
C SER A 50 10.69 4.68 15.23
N PHE A 51 10.71 3.39 15.56
CA PHE A 51 10.48 2.88 16.92
C PHE A 51 11.82 2.57 17.59
N PRO A 52 11.93 2.63 18.94
CA PRO A 52 10.89 3.00 19.90
C PRO A 52 10.48 4.48 19.85
N VAL A 53 9.29 4.79 20.36
CA VAL A 53 8.78 6.17 20.48
C VAL A 53 8.64 6.52 21.96
N ASP A 54 9.27 7.62 22.37
CA ASP A 54 9.16 8.14 23.73
C ASP A 54 8.16 9.30 23.77
N VAL A 55 7.12 9.17 24.61
CA VAL A 55 6.10 10.19 24.81
C VAL A 55 6.27 10.82 26.19
N SER A 56 6.45 12.13 26.24
CA SER A 56 6.63 12.87 27.50
C SER A 56 5.37 12.87 28.37
N GLU A 57 5.51 13.06 29.68
CA GLU A 57 4.35 13.21 30.59
C GLU A 57 3.41 14.36 30.15
N SER A 58 3.96 15.44 29.59
CA SER A 58 3.17 16.58 29.08
C SER A 58 2.31 16.18 27.89
N GLU A 59 2.87 15.47 26.91
CA GLU A 59 2.12 15.00 25.73
C GLU A 59 1.02 14.02 26.13
N GLN A 60 1.28 13.15 27.11
CA GLN A 60 0.28 12.24 27.66
C GLN A 60 -0.88 12.99 28.31
N LYS A 61 -0.58 14.01 29.14
CA LYS A 61 -1.62 14.80 29.83
C LYS A 61 -2.43 15.65 28.86
N LEU A 62 -1.79 16.20 27.83
CA LEU A 62 -2.42 17.08 26.84
C LEU A 62 -3.03 16.33 25.66
N GLN A 63 -2.84 15.01 25.56
CA GLN A 63 -3.23 14.20 24.40
C GLN A 63 -2.72 14.81 23.09
N SER A 64 -1.45 15.21 23.07
CA SER A 64 -0.82 15.92 21.96
C SER A 64 0.33 15.13 21.35
N GLY A 65 0.79 15.56 20.17
CA GLY A 65 1.90 14.93 19.48
C GLY A 65 1.57 13.48 19.12
N ALA A 66 2.50 12.55 19.38
CA ALA A 66 2.30 11.13 19.09
C ALA A 66 1.43 10.41 20.15
N ALA A 67 1.11 11.05 21.29
CA ALA A 67 0.44 10.40 22.42
C ALA A 67 -0.88 9.68 22.07
N PRO A 68 -1.87 10.33 21.42
CA PRO A 68 -3.15 9.68 21.14
C PRO A 68 -3.00 8.51 20.16
N GLN A 69 -2.17 8.67 19.13
CA GLN A 69 -1.86 7.63 18.16
C GLN A 69 -1.19 6.41 18.81
N MET A 70 -0.18 6.64 19.66
CA MET A 70 0.50 5.55 20.37
C MET A 70 -0.47 4.79 21.30
N ALA A 71 -1.34 5.51 22.00
CA ALA A 71 -2.31 4.92 22.91
C ALA A 71 -3.29 3.98 22.19
N VAL A 72 -3.86 4.42 21.05
CA VAL A 72 -4.80 3.57 20.30
C VAL A 72 -4.11 2.37 19.64
N LEU A 73 -2.87 2.53 19.16
CA LEU A 73 -2.07 1.41 18.64
C LEU A 73 -1.70 0.39 19.75
N GLU A 74 -1.47 0.85 20.98
CA GLU A 74 -1.29 -0.02 22.15
C GLU A 74 -2.57 -0.79 22.49
N VAL A 75 -3.72 -0.12 22.53
CA VAL A 75 -5.03 -0.76 22.77
C VAL A 75 -5.37 -1.77 21.66
N ALA A 76 -4.95 -1.51 20.42
CA ALA A 76 -5.07 -2.44 19.30
C ALA A 76 -4.08 -3.62 19.37
N GLY A 77 -3.17 -3.66 20.35
CA GLY A 77 -2.19 -4.72 20.57
C GLY A 77 -0.96 -4.65 19.66
N LEU A 78 -0.81 -3.59 18.87
CA LEU A 78 0.34 -3.40 17.97
C LEU A 78 1.57 -2.88 18.70
N LEU A 79 1.35 -2.09 19.75
CA LEU A 79 2.40 -1.55 20.60
C LEU A 79 2.25 -2.07 22.03
N ARG A 80 3.37 -2.10 22.76
CA ARG A 80 3.41 -2.20 24.22
C ARG A 80 4.13 -0.98 24.76
N SER A 81 3.73 -0.53 25.94
CA SER A 81 4.41 0.55 26.62
C SER A 81 5.17 0.14 27.89
N SER A 82 6.13 0.98 28.28
CA SER A 82 6.83 0.90 29.56
C SER A 82 7.25 2.30 30.01
N ASP A 83 7.19 2.56 31.31
CA ASP A 83 7.74 3.79 31.88
C ASP A 83 9.28 3.70 31.96
N THR A 84 9.96 4.75 31.50
CA THR A 84 11.42 4.83 31.53
C THR A 84 11.90 6.27 31.67
N VAL A 85 13.21 6.46 31.78
CA VAL A 85 13.87 7.77 31.78
C VAL A 85 14.68 7.89 30.49
N ALA A 86 14.36 8.89 29.67
CA ALA A 86 15.06 9.15 28.42
C ALA A 86 15.26 10.66 28.19
N ALA A 87 16.30 11.00 27.43
CA ALA A 87 16.44 12.34 26.88
C ALA A 87 15.45 12.48 25.72
N VAL A 88 14.56 13.47 25.79
CA VAL A 88 13.63 13.76 24.70
C VAL A 88 14.29 14.76 23.75
N PRO A 89 14.23 14.56 22.43
CA PRO A 89 14.73 15.54 21.47
C PRO A 89 14.00 16.88 21.65
N GLY A 90 14.74 17.93 22.01
CA GLY A 90 14.25 19.30 22.06
C GLY A 90 14.72 20.13 20.86
N ILE A 91 14.09 21.28 20.63
CA ILE A 91 14.47 22.23 19.56
C ILE A 91 15.93 22.70 19.70
N LEU A 92 16.47 22.72 20.93
CA LEU A 92 17.84 23.15 21.25
C LEU A 92 18.83 21.98 21.46
N GLY A 93 18.45 20.76 21.08
CA GLY A 93 19.24 19.54 21.32
C GLY A 93 18.62 18.62 22.38
N PRO A 94 19.31 17.53 22.76
CA PRO A 94 18.82 16.57 23.74
C PRO A 94 18.53 17.25 25.08
N SER A 95 17.31 17.09 25.61
CA SER A 95 16.98 17.61 26.94
C SER A 95 17.63 16.77 28.03
N ALA A 96 17.68 17.31 29.26
CA ALA A 96 17.93 16.49 30.44
C ALA A 96 16.98 15.27 30.46
N PRO A 97 17.44 14.10 30.90
CA PRO A 97 16.59 12.92 30.97
C PRO A 97 15.35 13.18 31.83
N ARG A 98 14.19 12.74 31.36
CA ARG A 98 12.90 12.88 32.06
C ARG A 98 12.14 11.57 31.96
N ARG A 99 11.14 11.40 32.84
CA ARG A 99 10.21 10.28 32.72
C ARG A 99 9.42 10.38 31.44
N VAL A 100 9.37 9.28 30.71
CA VAL A 100 8.64 9.12 29.45
C VAL A 100 7.93 7.77 29.45
N LYS A 101 6.85 7.69 28.68
CA LYS A 101 6.22 6.42 28.33
C LYS A 101 6.76 5.98 26.98
N ARG A 102 7.55 4.90 26.96
CA ARG A 102 8.17 4.35 25.75
C ARG A 102 7.24 3.33 25.11
N TYR A 103 7.00 3.45 23.81
CA TYR A 103 6.22 2.51 23.02
C TYR A 103 7.09 1.72 22.05
N GLU A 104 6.88 0.41 22.02
CA GLU A 104 7.62 -0.54 21.17
C GLU A 104 6.66 -1.51 20.47
N PRO A 105 6.93 -1.91 19.22
CA PRO A 105 6.15 -2.92 18.53
C PRO A 105 6.10 -4.25 19.30
N THR A 106 4.90 -4.79 19.47
CA THR A 106 4.71 -6.17 19.94
C THR A 106 5.10 -7.16 18.85
N GLU A 107 5.17 -8.46 19.17
CA GLU A 107 5.36 -9.50 18.15
C GLU A 107 4.24 -9.50 17.10
N GLU A 108 3.01 -9.17 17.50
CA GLU A 108 1.90 -8.97 16.56
C GLU A 108 2.10 -7.71 15.72
N GLY A 109 2.46 -6.59 16.35
CA GLY A 109 2.72 -5.32 15.66
C GLY A 109 3.80 -5.42 14.59
N LYS A 110 4.86 -6.18 14.86
CA LYS A 110 5.96 -6.43 13.91
C LYS A 110 5.49 -7.08 12.59
N LYS A 111 4.38 -7.82 12.58
CA LYS A 111 3.82 -8.42 11.35
C LYS A 111 3.30 -7.37 10.38
N TYR A 112 2.89 -6.21 10.89
CA TYR A 112 2.34 -5.10 10.10
C TYR A 112 3.34 -3.95 9.94
N LEU A 113 4.41 -3.94 10.73
CA LEU A 113 5.38 -2.85 10.75
C LEU A 113 6.15 -2.78 9.43
N GLN A 114 6.14 -1.59 8.84
CA GLN A 114 6.93 -1.26 7.66
C GLN A 114 7.78 -0.03 7.94
N GLN A 115 9.04 -0.09 7.52
CA GLN A 115 9.94 1.06 7.49
C GLN A 115 10.38 1.30 6.05
N VAL A 116 10.32 2.56 5.62
CA VAL A 116 10.74 2.98 4.28
C VAL A 116 11.37 4.36 4.34
N PRO A 117 12.19 4.74 3.34
CA PRO A 117 12.63 6.12 3.18
C PRO A 117 11.43 7.09 3.08
N GLY A 118 11.63 8.30 3.63
CA GLY A 118 10.68 9.41 3.62
C GLY A 118 11.43 10.75 3.51
N ALA A 119 10.68 11.85 3.33
CA ALA A 119 11.25 13.17 3.09
C ALA A 119 12.19 13.67 4.21
N LEU A 120 11.95 13.23 5.44
CA LEU A 120 12.73 13.61 6.64
C LEU A 120 13.61 12.45 7.16
N GLY A 121 13.98 11.51 6.28
CA GLY A 121 14.82 10.36 6.63
C GLY A 121 14.06 9.04 6.50
N GLN A 122 13.86 8.32 7.59
CA GLN A 122 13.03 7.12 7.60
C GLN A 122 11.61 7.46 8.07
N ARG A 123 10.64 6.67 7.62
CA ARG A 123 9.28 6.64 8.18
C ARG A 123 8.90 5.20 8.51
N ALA A 124 8.26 5.04 9.65
CA ALA A 124 7.74 3.79 10.17
C ALA A 124 6.22 3.87 10.29
N GLY A 125 5.55 2.79 9.95
CA GLY A 125 4.10 2.71 9.95
C GLY A 125 3.61 1.28 10.02
N PHE A 126 2.29 1.11 10.11
CA PHE A 126 1.66 -0.20 10.10
C PHE A 126 0.82 -0.37 8.84
N CYS A 127 1.12 -1.40 8.06
CA CYS A 127 0.37 -1.78 6.88
C CYS A 127 -0.81 -2.65 7.26
N TYR A 128 -1.99 -2.31 6.73
CA TYR A 128 -3.26 -2.93 7.10
C TYR A 128 -3.95 -3.65 5.95
N GLY A 129 -3.34 -3.74 4.78
CA GLY A 129 -3.90 -4.47 3.65
C GLY A 129 -3.22 -4.14 2.32
N ASP A 130 -3.74 -4.74 1.26
CA ASP A 130 -3.28 -4.53 -0.11
C ASP A 130 -4.46 -4.12 -0.99
N LYS A 131 -4.37 -2.99 -1.69
CA LYS A 131 -5.35 -2.59 -2.71
C LYS A 131 -5.32 -3.61 -3.85
N THR A 132 -6.50 -3.99 -4.33
CA THR A 132 -6.69 -4.77 -5.56
C THR A 132 -7.84 -4.17 -6.34
N VAL A 133 -7.90 -4.38 -7.66
CA VAL A 133 -9.00 -3.87 -8.47
C VAL A 133 -10.30 -4.58 -8.08
N TYR A 134 -11.31 -3.79 -7.70
CA TYR A 134 -12.68 -4.26 -7.55
C TYR A 134 -13.40 -4.24 -8.90
N SER A 135 -13.39 -3.10 -9.59
CA SER A 135 -14.04 -2.94 -10.89
C SER A 135 -13.33 -1.91 -11.77
N ILE A 136 -13.39 -2.10 -13.09
CA ILE A 136 -13.08 -1.04 -14.05
C ILE A 136 -14.38 -0.29 -14.33
N VAL A 137 -14.39 1.02 -14.09
CA VAL A 137 -15.58 1.86 -14.22
C VAL A 137 -15.70 2.42 -15.63
N LYS A 138 -14.63 3.03 -16.13
CA LYS A 138 -14.55 3.60 -17.48
C LYS A 138 -13.09 3.82 -17.88
N TRP A 139 -12.84 4.03 -19.16
CA TRP A 139 -11.54 4.46 -19.68
C TRP A 139 -11.73 5.43 -20.84
N MET A 140 -10.72 6.25 -21.10
CA MET A 140 -10.69 7.09 -22.30
C MET A 140 -10.25 6.28 -23.52
N GLU A 141 -10.66 6.68 -24.71
CA GLU A 141 -10.12 6.05 -25.93
C GLU A 141 -8.60 6.21 -25.96
N PRO A 142 -7.83 5.14 -26.24
CA PRO A 142 -6.38 5.24 -26.25
C PRO A 142 -5.87 6.26 -27.27
N VAL A 143 -5.04 7.19 -26.79
CA VAL A 143 -4.41 8.21 -27.63
C VAL A 143 -3.00 7.76 -27.96
N THR A 144 -2.63 7.81 -29.23
CA THR A 144 -1.27 7.49 -29.69
C THR A 144 -0.43 8.76 -29.71
N MET A 145 0.65 8.77 -28.91
CA MET A 145 1.65 9.83 -28.88
C MET A 145 3.00 9.23 -29.28
N GLY A 146 3.46 9.52 -30.51
CA GLY A 146 4.67 8.92 -31.07
C GLY A 146 4.54 7.39 -31.22
N ALA A 147 5.49 6.65 -30.64
CA ALA A 147 5.53 5.18 -30.73
C ALA A 147 4.70 4.45 -29.65
N SER A 148 3.95 5.17 -28.81
CA SER A 148 3.23 4.58 -27.67
C SER A 148 1.79 5.07 -27.59
N SER A 149 0.88 4.16 -27.25
CA SER A 149 -0.52 4.46 -26.97
C SER A 149 -0.74 4.55 -25.46
N GLN A 150 -1.52 5.54 -25.01
CA GLN A 150 -1.80 5.76 -23.60
C GLN A 150 -3.30 5.92 -23.36
N THR A 151 -3.76 5.55 -22.16
CA THR A 151 -5.15 5.71 -21.74
C THR A 151 -5.21 6.01 -20.24
N GLU A 152 -6.21 6.77 -19.82
CA GLU A 152 -6.59 6.87 -18.41
C GLU A 152 -7.74 5.90 -18.14
N VAL A 153 -7.61 5.14 -17.05
CA VAL A 153 -8.59 4.15 -16.62
C VAL A 153 -9.08 4.53 -15.24
N THR A 154 -10.38 4.76 -15.10
CA THR A 154 -11.04 4.91 -13.81
C THR A 154 -11.44 3.54 -13.28
N TYR A 155 -11.04 3.22 -12.06
CA TYR A 155 -11.34 1.96 -11.40
C TYR A 155 -11.73 2.18 -9.95
N THR A 156 -12.43 1.22 -9.36
CA THR A 156 -12.61 1.15 -7.91
C THR A 156 -11.71 0.05 -7.36
N TYR A 157 -11.23 0.21 -6.13
CA TYR A 157 -10.40 -0.80 -5.45
C TYR A 157 -11.19 -1.53 -4.38
N LYS A 158 -10.68 -2.67 -3.93
CA LYS A 158 -11.01 -3.31 -2.64
C LYS A 158 -9.71 -3.53 -1.87
N ILE A 159 -9.82 -3.78 -0.57
CA ILE A 159 -8.66 -4.10 0.27
C ILE A 159 -8.64 -5.61 0.52
N ALA A 160 -7.60 -6.27 0.03
CA ALA A 160 -7.30 -7.65 0.37
C ALA A 160 -6.50 -7.69 1.68
N ASN A 161 -6.62 -8.80 2.42
CA ASN A 161 -5.88 -9.04 3.67
C ASN A 161 -6.03 -7.91 4.70
N LEU A 162 -7.23 -7.33 4.80
CA LEU A 162 -7.49 -6.24 5.74
C LEU A 162 -7.23 -6.68 7.18
N ALA A 163 -6.26 -6.06 7.83
CA ALA A 163 -5.91 -6.37 9.20
C ALA A 163 -7.07 -6.00 10.14
N PRO A 164 -7.47 -6.88 11.09
CA PRO A 164 -8.63 -6.63 11.95
C PRO A 164 -8.52 -5.32 12.76
N TRP A 165 -7.31 -4.94 13.17
CA TRP A 165 -7.09 -3.71 13.93
C TRP A 165 -7.50 -2.44 13.16
N ALA A 166 -7.39 -2.43 11.83
CA ALA A 166 -7.73 -1.27 11.00
C ALA A 166 -9.25 -1.07 10.84
N GLN A 167 -10.07 -2.04 11.24
CA GLN A 167 -11.52 -1.91 11.29
C GLN A 167 -12.01 -1.29 12.60
N ARG A 168 -11.15 -1.12 13.60
CA ARG A 168 -11.56 -0.64 14.90
C ARG A 168 -11.95 0.85 14.82
N PRO A 169 -13.07 1.27 15.45
CA PRO A 169 -13.50 2.66 15.41
C PRO A 169 -12.52 3.66 16.03
N ASP A 170 -11.80 3.26 17.08
CA ASP A 170 -10.78 4.10 17.72
C ASP A 170 -9.59 4.34 16.79
N ILE A 171 -9.13 3.30 16.08
CA ILE A 171 -8.09 3.42 15.05
C ILE A 171 -8.56 4.35 13.93
N GLN A 172 -9.77 4.17 13.41
CA GLN A 172 -10.27 5.01 12.31
C GLN A 172 -10.50 6.47 12.73
N HIS A 173 -10.81 6.71 14.00
CA HIS A 173 -10.92 8.06 14.54
C HIS A 173 -9.57 8.78 14.57
N GLU A 174 -8.54 8.12 15.09
CA GLU A 174 -7.19 8.70 15.19
C GLU A 174 -6.42 8.72 13.86
N PHE A 175 -6.68 7.75 13.00
CA PHE A 175 -6.03 7.58 11.70
C PHE A 175 -7.04 7.80 10.57
N GLY A 176 -7.32 9.07 10.27
CA GLY A 176 -8.29 9.47 9.25
C GLY A 176 -7.97 8.95 7.84
N ASP A 177 -6.70 8.66 7.55
CA ASP A 177 -6.27 7.98 6.31
C ASP A 177 -6.78 6.54 6.24
N VAL A 178 -6.73 5.80 7.36
CA VAL A 178 -7.29 4.45 7.47
C VAL A 178 -8.79 4.49 7.27
N LEU A 179 -9.49 5.42 7.94
CA LEU A 179 -10.94 5.62 7.76
C LEU A 179 -11.32 5.85 6.30
N ALA A 180 -10.65 6.81 5.65
CA ALA A 180 -10.93 7.18 4.26
C ALA A 180 -10.71 6.00 3.30
N ILE A 181 -9.61 5.25 3.46
CA ILE A 181 -9.26 4.15 2.58
C ILE A 181 -10.18 2.93 2.82
N VAL A 182 -10.45 2.58 4.07
CA VAL A 182 -11.33 1.45 4.38
C VAL A 182 -12.77 1.72 3.92
N ASN A 183 -13.31 2.92 4.18
CA ASN A 183 -14.67 3.27 3.78
C ASN A 183 -14.81 3.52 2.27
N GLY A 184 -13.73 3.93 1.61
CA GLY A 184 -13.67 4.11 0.17
C GLY A 184 -13.61 2.80 -0.62
N ALA A 185 -13.31 1.67 0.03
CA ALA A 185 -13.25 0.38 -0.63
C ALA A 185 -14.57 0.07 -1.36
N SER A 186 -14.43 -0.29 -2.63
CA SER A 186 -15.47 -0.58 -3.63
C SER A 186 -16.34 0.60 -4.04
N LYS A 187 -16.08 1.81 -3.53
CA LYS A 187 -16.89 3.02 -3.76
C LYS A 187 -16.10 4.16 -4.42
N ALA A 188 -14.87 4.38 -3.97
CA ALA A 188 -14.03 5.47 -4.43
C ALA A 188 -13.43 5.16 -5.81
N ASN A 189 -13.52 6.14 -6.70
CA ASN A 189 -12.88 6.10 -8.01
C ASN A 189 -11.41 6.52 -7.89
N GLU A 190 -10.53 5.70 -8.45
CA GLU A 190 -9.11 5.94 -8.61
C GLU A 190 -8.80 6.01 -10.11
N ILE A 191 -7.78 6.77 -10.50
CA ILE A 191 -7.37 6.90 -11.90
C ILE A 191 -5.97 6.33 -12.05
N ALA A 192 -5.81 5.39 -12.97
CA ALA A 192 -4.50 4.90 -13.41
C ALA A 192 -4.24 5.33 -14.85
N ARG A 193 -3.03 5.85 -15.11
CA ARG A 193 -2.55 6.09 -16.48
C ARG A 193 -1.81 4.86 -16.96
N LEU A 194 -2.22 4.31 -18.10
CA LEU A 194 -1.62 3.10 -18.67
C LEU A 194 -0.97 3.43 -20.01
N GLN A 195 0.17 2.81 -20.28
CA GLN A 195 0.86 2.83 -21.56
C GLN A 195 0.84 1.43 -22.18
N LEU A 196 0.59 1.37 -23.48
CA LEU A 196 0.69 0.15 -24.25
C LEU A 196 2.16 -0.18 -24.56
N THR A 197 2.60 -1.35 -24.12
CA THR A 197 3.92 -1.93 -24.41
C THR A 197 3.80 -3.10 -25.40
N ASN A 198 4.92 -3.72 -25.74
CA ASN A 198 4.93 -4.95 -26.52
C ASN A 198 4.34 -6.15 -25.75
N ARG A 199 4.24 -6.07 -24.42
CA ARG A 199 3.73 -7.13 -23.53
C ARG A 199 2.27 -6.92 -23.09
N GLY A 200 1.66 -5.81 -23.48
CA GLY A 200 0.30 -5.41 -23.08
C GLY A 200 0.30 -4.04 -22.41
N TRP A 201 -0.71 -3.77 -21.60
CA TRP A 201 -0.80 -2.51 -20.88
C TRP A 201 -0.01 -2.54 -19.57
N GLU A 202 0.66 -1.43 -19.25
CA GLU A 202 1.39 -1.25 -18.00
C GLU A 202 1.04 0.12 -17.40
N VAL A 203 0.94 0.22 -16.07
CA VAL A 203 0.70 1.50 -15.39
C VAL A 203 1.96 2.36 -15.51
N LEU A 204 1.79 3.60 -15.93
CA LEU A 204 2.85 4.62 -15.91
C LEU A 204 3.15 4.98 -14.46
N ASN A 205 4.34 4.63 -13.99
CA ASN A 205 4.82 5.08 -12.68
C ASN A 205 4.85 6.62 -12.67
N GLN A 206 4.21 7.23 -11.67
CA GLN A 206 4.36 8.64 -11.34
C GLN A 206 5.56 8.83 -10.40
#